data_AF-A0A4Q0B1S5-F1
#
_entry.id   AF-A0A4Q0B1S5-F1
#
_cell.length_a   1.000
_cell.length_b   1.000
_cell.length_c   1.000
_cell.angle_alpha   90.00
_cell.angle_beta   90.00
_cell.angle_gamma   90.00
#
_symmetry.space_group_name_H-M   'P 1'
#
loop_
_entity.id
_entity.type
_entity.pdbx_description
1 polymer ?
#
loop_
_entity_poly.entity_id
_entity_poly.type
_entity_poly.pdbx_seq_one_letter_code
_entity_poly.pdbx_strand_id
1 'polypeptide(L)'
;MLLSGTQMHVITFLFICIETVILFYLVIYRFARPDDKSTKLNIALILLLILYNVTGGFLPDPNLPGSFFIQESIAYGTGFITPCYFPYYVHKSFALEKMKFHAYRGVVFFLVLPYIVFVTLFAASGNLDTAKNLLIIPVIYALWVIFTLISSVKVKYQNDFSIRGAKEEVAVLFLSLTPWVGLPIIDYFNLGQAVEATTTNTGFLLLLALQLKQHIVRLREEHERLITSEEQLLKWNEQLQEEVRKRTQELERISREERLTQNCKLYSFTTREIEIVILVYKGYSHKQIAEMLFIAERTVAKHVQNIFEKAQVSNRLELSRKLDMV
;
A
#
# COMPACT_ATOMS: atom_id res chain seq x y z
N MET A 1 28.06 18.14 27.20
CA MET A 1 28.85 18.98 26.29
C MET A 1 27.91 19.78 25.42
N LEU A 2 28.10 21.10 25.35
CA LEU A 2 27.36 21.98 24.45
C LEU A 2 28.09 22.05 23.10
N LEU A 3 27.34 22.27 22.03
CA LEU A 3 27.88 22.55 20.71
C LEU A 3 28.49 23.96 20.72
N SER A 4 29.74 24.08 20.28
CA SER A 4 30.53 25.32 20.38
C SER A 4 29.78 26.54 19.85
N GLY A 5 29.62 27.56 20.69
CA GLY A 5 28.96 28.81 20.34
C GLY A 5 27.43 28.77 20.39
N THR A 6 26.82 27.72 20.96
CA THR A 6 25.35 27.58 21.07
C THR A 6 24.93 27.05 22.45
N GLN A 7 23.65 27.20 22.79
CA GLN A 7 23.05 26.54 23.96
C GLN A 7 22.65 25.08 23.69
N MET A 8 22.89 24.58 22.46
CA MET A 8 22.45 23.25 22.07
C MET A 8 23.37 22.18 22.66
N HIS A 9 22.79 21.19 23.34
CA HIS A 9 23.53 20.00 23.73
C HIS A 9 23.93 19.16 22.51
N VAL A 10 25.14 18.60 22.51
CA VAL A 10 25.63 17.72 21.44
C VAL A 10 24.68 16.53 21.20
N ILE A 11 24.03 16.02 22.25
CA ILE A 11 23.07 14.92 22.12
C ILE A 11 21.81 15.34 21.34
N THR A 12 21.30 16.56 21.59
CA THR A 12 20.16 17.12 20.85
C THR A 12 20.53 17.34 19.38
N PHE A 13 21.74 17.82 19.10
CA PHE A 13 22.25 17.94 17.73
C PHE A 13 22.31 16.58 17.01
N LEU A 14 22.77 15.52 17.69
CA LEU A 14 22.78 14.17 17.12
C LEU A 14 21.36 13.66 16.81
N PHE A 15 20.37 13.93 17.68
CA PHE A 15 18.97 13.62 17.40
C PHE A 15 18.46 14.35 16.15
N ILE A 16 18.72 15.65 16.03
CA ILE A 16 18.34 16.44 14.84
C ILE A 16 18.94 15.84 13.56
N CYS A 17 20.21 15.43 13.59
CA CYS A 17 20.85 14.77 12.44
C CYS A 17 20.12 13.48 12.05
N ILE A 18 19.79 12.62 13.02
CA ILE A 18 19.06 11.37 12.75
C ILE A 18 17.65 11.66 12.24
N GLU A 19 16.94 12.59 12.86
CA GLU A 19 15.60 13.02 12.46
C GLU A 19 15.59 13.57 11.03
N THR A 20 16.61 14.34 10.66
CA THR A 20 16.77 14.88 9.30
C THR A 20 16.94 13.76 8.27
N VAL A 21 17.74 12.73 8.56
CA VAL A 21 17.90 11.57 7.68
C VAL A 21 16.57 10.83 7.51
N ILE A 22 15.83 10.60 8.60
CA ILE A 22 14.52 9.95 8.55
C ILE A 22 13.51 10.81 7.77
N LEU A 23 13.55 12.14 7.90
CA LEU A 23 12.70 13.05 7.13
C LEU A 23 12.94 12.89 5.63
N PHE A 24 14.20 12.88 5.18
CA PHE A 24 14.51 12.65 3.76
C PHE A 24 14.00 11.29 3.28
N TYR A 25 14.19 10.23 4.06
CA TYR A 25 13.62 8.93 3.75
C TYR A 25 12.09 9.00 3.60
N LEU A 26 11.39 9.64 4.53
CA LEU A 26 9.93 9.75 4.51
C LEU A 26 9.43 10.57 3.32
N VAL A 27 10.15 11.61 2.93
CA VAL A 27 9.85 12.42 1.74
C VAL A 27 10.01 11.59 0.46
N ILE A 28 11.10 10.82 0.34
CA ILE A 28 11.30 9.91 -0.80
C ILE A 28 10.20 8.84 -0.83
N TYR A 29 9.91 8.22 0.31
CA TYR A 29 8.84 7.22 0.44
C TYR A 29 7.47 7.81 0.08
N ARG A 30 7.21 9.06 0.44
CA ARG A 30 5.98 9.79 0.08
C ARG A 30 5.84 9.99 -1.43
N PHE A 31 6.92 10.32 -2.12
CA PHE A 31 6.92 10.45 -3.58
C PHE A 31 6.72 9.10 -4.26
N ALA A 32 7.33 8.04 -3.72
CA ALA A 32 7.11 6.68 -4.20
C ALA A 32 5.67 6.18 -3.95
N ARG A 33 4.98 6.69 -2.92
CA ARG A 33 3.63 6.25 -2.51
C ARG A 33 2.70 7.43 -2.17
N PRO A 34 2.14 8.10 -3.19
CA PRO A 34 1.27 9.26 -3.00
C PRO A 34 -0.10 8.95 -2.37
N ASP A 35 -0.51 7.69 -2.25
CA ASP A 35 -1.78 7.32 -1.63
C ASP A 35 -1.67 6.98 -0.13
N ASP A 36 -0.45 6.73 0.38
CA ASP A 36 -0.25 6.39 1.78
C ASP A 36 -0.43 7.63 2.68
N LYS A 37 -1.59 7.67 3.35
CA LYS A 37 -1.96 8.73 4.30
C LYS A 37 -1.08 8.71 5.57
N SER A 38 -0.54 7.55 5.96
CA SER A 38 0.30 7.40 7.16
C SER A 38 1.60 8.18 7.04
N THR A 39 2.16 8.21 5.83
CA THR A 39 3.43 8.91 5.57
C THR A 39 3.33 10.41 5.81
N LYS A 40 2.21 11.05 5.45
CA LYS A 40 1.99 12.47 5.75
C LYS A 40 2.00 12.74 7.25
N LEU A 41 1.43 11.82 8.03
CA LEU A 41 1.38 11.93 9.48
C LEU A 41 2.77 11.78 10.11
N ASN A 42 3.58 10.85 9.60
CA ASN A 42 4.97 10.64 10.00
C ASN A 42 5.85 11.85 9.66
N ILE A 43 5.68 12.44 8.46
CA ILE A 43 6.38 13.67 8.06
C ILE A 43 6.00 14.83 8.97
N ALA A 44 4.71 15.02 9.26
CA ALA A 44 4.28 16.06 10.19
C ALA A 44 4.87 15.84 11.59
N LEU A 45 4.90 14.59 12.07
CA LEU A 45 5.48 14.28 13.38
C LEU A 45 6.96 14.63 13.44
N ILE A 46 7.75 14.23 12.44
CA ILE A 46 9.19 14.46 12.47
C ILE A 46 9.55 15.93 12.27
N LEU A 47 8.77 16.68 11.49
CA LEU A 47 8.94 18.12 11.37
C LEU A 47 8.68 18.83 12.70
N LEU A 48 7.68 18.39 13.47
CA LEU A 48 7.41 18.93 14.80
C LEU A 48 8.53 18.62 15.81
N LEU A 49 9.13 17.41 15.73
CA LEU A 49 10.27 17.04 16.57
C LEU A 49 11.53 17.83 16.24
N ILE A 50 11.86 17.95 14.95
CA ILE A 50 12.99 18.78 14.49
C ILE A 50 12.75 20.22 14.95
N LEU A 51 11.53 20.75 14.76
CA LEU A 51 11.19 22.10 15.20
C LEU A 51 11.42 22.26 16.70
N TYR A 52 10.89 21.35 17.53
CA TYR A 52 11.09 21.34 18.99
C TYR A 52 12.56 21.29 19.40
N ASN A 53 13.36 20.41 18.78
CA ASN A 53 14.77 20.26 19.11
C ASN A 53 15.61 21.46 18.67
N VAL A 54 15.28 22.06 17.53
CA VAL A 54 15.95 23.26 17.02
C VAL A 54 15.62 24.46 17.89
N THR A 55 14.34 24.72 18.16
CA THR A 55 13.94 25.86 19.00
C THR A 55 14.40 25.70 20.44
N GLY A 56 14.24 24.52 21.05
CA GLY A 56 14.71 24.27 22.42
C GLY A 56 16.23 24.22 22.55
N GLY A 57 16.97 23.96 21.47
CA GLY A 57 18.44 23.94 21.49
C GLY A 57 19.08 25.29 21.18
N PHE A 58 18.44 26.14 20.37
CA PHE A 58 18.97 27.45 19.97
C PHE A 58 18.34 28.62 20.72
N LEU A 59 17.12 28.50 21.24
CA LEU A 59 16.42 29.60 21.91
C LEU A 59 16.38 29.36 23.42
N PRO A 60 16.58 30.40 24.24
CA PRO A 60 16.85 31.79 23.87
C PRO A 60 18.35 32.07 23.63
N ASP A 61 18.68 32.79 22.56
CA ASP A 61 20.03 33.29 22.25
C ASP A 61 20.01 34.81 22.06
N PRO A 62 20.79 35.58 22.85
CA PRO A 62 20.91 37.03 22.70
C PRO A 62 21.39 37.50 21.32
N ASN A 63 22.06 36.63 20.56
CA ASN A 63 22.56 36.94 19.21
C ASN A 63 21.50 36.75 18.12
N LEU A 64 20.37 36.10 18.43
CA LEU A 64 19.27 35.88 17.51
C LEU A 64 18.25 37.02 17.60
N PRO A 65 17.55 37.35 16.50
CA PRO A 65 16.55 38.41 16.50
C PRO A 65 15.34 38.05 17.38
N GLY A 66 14.79 39.06 18.05
CA GLY A 66 13.62 38.94 18.92
C GLY A 66 13.95 39.11 20.40
N SER A 67 12.97 39.52 21.20
CA SER A 67 13.15 39.65 22.65
C SER A 67 13.29 38.28 23.32
N PHE A 68 13.96 38.23 24.46
CA PHE A 68 14.05 37.03 25.30
C PHE A 68 12.67 36.35 25.47
N PHE A 69 11.64 37.14 25.80
CA PHE A 69 10.28 36.67 25.95
C PHE A 69 9.71 35.99 24.69
N ILE A 70 9.95 36.56 23.50
CA ILE A 70 9.47 35.98 22.24
C ILE A 70 10.18 34.66 21.95
N GLN A 71 11.50 34.63 22.12
CA GLN A 71 12.30 33.43 21.89
C GLN A 71 11.89 32.29 22.84
N GLU A 72 11.71 32.61 24.12
CA GLU A 72 11.25 31.68 25.15
C GLU A 72 9.83 31.17 24.85
N SER A 73 8.93 32.05 24.41
CA SER A 73 7.56 31.68 24.01
C SER A 73 7.56 30.72 22.82
N ILE A 74 8.48 30.88 21.87
CA ILE A 74 8.64 29.95 20.74
C ILE A 74 9.14 28.59 21.23
N ALA A 75 10.21 28.56 22.04
CA ALA A 75 10.76 27.33 22.59
C ALA A 75 9.69 26.51 23.33
N TYR A 76 9.02 27.11 24.32
CA TYR A 76 7.94 26.44 25.06
C TYR A 76 6.72 26.10 24.18
N GLY A 77 6.33 27.01 23.27
CA GLY A 77 5.19 26.80 22.38
C GLY A 77 5.37 25.57 21.49
N THR A 78 6.57 25.40 20.92
CA THR A 78 6.88 24.22 20.09
C THR A 78 6.89 22.91 20.87
N GLY A 79 7.34 22.94 22.14
CA GLY A 79 7.19 21.80 23.06
C GLY A 79 5.74 21.43 23.34
N PHE A 80 4.78 22.35 23.19
CA PHE A 80 3.37 22.03 23.42
C PHE A 80 2.66 21.42 22.20
N ILE A 81 3.11 21.75 20.99
CA ILE A 81 2.46 21.33 19.75
C ILE A 81 2.60 19.81 19.55
N THR A 82 3.77 19.23 19.83
CA THR A 82 4.04 17.80 19.64
C THR A 82 3.12 16.90 20.49
N PRO A 83 2.95 17.13 21.81
CA PRO A 83 1.95 16.43 22.64
C PRO A 83 0.51 16.61 22.16
N CYS A 84 0.17 17.77 21.63
CA CYS A 84 -1.17 18.01 21.09
C CYS A 84 -1.43 17.18 19.82
N TYR A 85 -0.41 16.99 19.00
CA TYR A 85 -0.51 16.19 17.77
C TYR A 85 -0.53 14.68 18.04
N PHE A 86 0.16 14.22 19.09
CA PHE A 86 0.37 12.79 19.34
C PHE A 86 -0.91 11.94 19.41
N PRO A 87 -1.99 12.32 20.14
CA PRO A 87 -3.22 11.51 20.18
C PRO A 87 -3.88 11.34 18.81
N TYR A 88 -3.83 12.38 17.97
CA TYR A 88 -4.33 12.32 16.60
C TYR A 88 -3.48 11.39 15.73
N TYR A 89 -2.16 11.56 15.81
CA TYR A 89 -1.19 10.71 15.14
C TYR A 89 -1.40 9.22 15.49
N VAL A 90 -1.47 8.87 16.77
CA VAL A 90 -1.64 7.48 17.21
C VAL A 90 -2.99 6.91 16.78
N HIS A 91 -4.07 7.68 16.91
CA HIS A 91 -5.40 7.25 16.45
C HIS A 91 -5.38 6.86 14.96
N LYS A 92 -4.78 7.69 14.11
CA LYS A 92 -4.77 7.47 12.66
C LYS A 92 -3.71 6.46 12.20
N SER A 93 -2.49 6.56 12.69
CA SER A 93 -1.36 5.73 12.24
C SER A 93 -1.46 4.28 12.71
N PHE A 94 -2.03 4.06 13.90
CA PHE A 94 -2.16 2.73 14.50
C PHE A 94 -3.59 2.18 14.49
N ALA A 95 -4.55 2.91 13.90
CA ALA A 95 -5.97 2.54 13.85
C ALA A 95 -6.58 2.25 15.23
N LEU A 96 -6.26 3.10 16.21
CA LEU A 96 -6.74 2.95 17.59
C LEU A 96 -8.06 3.71 17.79
N GLU A 97 -9.19 3.03 17.62
CA GLU A 97 -10.53 3.64 17.66
C GLU A 97 -10.88 4.30 19.01
N LYS A 98 -10.47 3.70 20.14
CA LYS A 98 -10.71 4.30 21.46
C LYS A 98 -9.98 5.63 21.67
N MET A 99 -8.93 5.90 20.89
CA MET A 99 -8.20 7.17 20.95
C MET A 99 -8.93 8.33 20.26
N LYS A 100 -10.05 8.09 19.57
CA LYS A 100 -10.79 9.11 18.82
C LYS A 100 -11.16 10.33 19.66
N PHE A 101 -11.59 10.14 20.91
CA PHE A 101 -11.91 11.28 21.79
C PHE A 101 -10.68 12.17 22.02
N HIS A 102 -9.56 11.56 22.40
CA HIS A 102 -8.30 12.28 22.65
C HIS A 102 -7.78 12.96 21.38
N ALA A 103 -7.92 12.31 20.22
CA ALA A 103 -7.47 12.82 18.93
C ALA A 103 -8.15 14.13 18.48
N TYR A 104 -9.43 14.33 18.79
CA TYR A 104 -10.19 15.48 18.25
C TYR A 104 -10.74 16.44 19.29
N ARG A 105 -10.95 15.98 20.53
CA ARG A 105 -11.62 16.79 21.58
C ARG A 105 -10.78 16.89 22.84
N GLY A 106 -10.23 15.77 23.31
CA GLY A 106 -9.49 15.71 24.58
C GLY A 106 -8.32 16.69 24.61
N VAL A 107 -7.51 16.74 23.54
CA VAL A 107 -6.39 17.70 23.44
C VAL A 107 -6.86 19.15 23.59
N VAL A 108 -7.97 19.53 22.97
CA VAL A 108 -8.50 20.89 23.06
C VAL A 108 -8.89 21.22 24.50
N PHE A 109 -9.63 20.33 25.16
CA PHE A 109 -10.16 20.58 26.51
C PHE A 109 -9.11 20.50 27.61
N PHE A 110 -8.10 19.63 27.48
CA PHE A 110 -7.22 19.30 28.59
C PHE A 110 -5.75 19.68 28.36
N LEU A 111 -5.39 20.10 27.14
CA LEU A 111 -4.08 20.67 26.85
C LEU A 111 -4.23 22.13 26.41
N VAL A 112 -4.90 22.39 25.29
CA VAL A 112 -4.94 23.74 24.67
C VAL A 112 -5.64 24.76 25.56
N LEU A 113 -6.85 24.47 26.04
CA LEU A 113 -7.60 25.40 26.90
C LEU A 113 -6.87 25.67 28.23
N PRO A 114 -6.40 24.66 28.99
CA PRO A 114 -5.60 24.90 30.18
C PRO A 114 -4.33 25.71 29.91
N TYR A 115 -3.66 25.49 28.77
CA TYR A 115 -2.49 26.30 28.40
C TYR A 115 -2.84 27.77 28.14
N ILE A 116 -3.96 28.06 27.44
CA ILE A 116 -4.43 29.43 27.25
C ILE A 116 -4.73 30.08 28.61
N VAL A 117 -5.43 29.36 29.49
CA VAL A 117 -5.72 29.85 30.86
C VAL A 117 -4.42 30.09 31.64
N PHE A 118 -3.45 29.19 31.56
CA PHE A 118 -2.12 29.34 32.15
C PHE A 118 -1.45 30.65 31.71
N VAL A 119 -1.37 30.89 30.39
CA VAL A 119 -0.74 32.09 29.83
C VAL A 119 -1.46 33.36 30.27
N THR A 120 -2.79 33.37 30.24
CA THR A 120 -3.58 34.54 30.67
C THR A 120 -3.43 34.83 32.16
N LEU A 121 -3.41 33.81 33.01
CA LEU A 121 -3.19 33.96 34.45
C LEU A 121 -1.78 34.47 34.74
N PHE A 122 -0.77 33.91 34.07
CA PHE A 122 0.62 34.36 34.23
C PHE A 122 0.80 35.81 33.79
N ALA A 123 0.23 36.20 32.65
CA ALA A 123 0.28 37.56 32.15
C ALA A 123 -0.44 38.56 33.09
N ALA A 124 -1.53 38.15 33.73
CA ALA A 124 -2.29 39.01 34.64
C ALA A 124 -1.69 39.09 36.06
N SER A 125 -1.14 37.98 36.59
CA SER A 125 -0.65 37.92 37.96
C SER A 125 0.83 38.28 38.10
N GLY A 126 1.62 38.12 37.03
CA GLY A 126 3.09 38.22 37.07
C GLY A 126 3.76 37.14 37.94
N ASN A 127 2.98 36.18 38.48
CA ASN A 127 3.45 35.17 39.42
C ASN A 127 3.32 33.78 38.80
N LEU A 128 4.46 33.21 38.44
CA LEU A 128 4.58 31.89 37.81
C LEU A 128 4.03 30.76 38.70
N ASP A 129 4.14 30.87 40.02
CA ASP A 129 3.78 29.77 40.94
C ASP A 129 2.27 29.56 41.02
N THR A 130 1.47 30.63 40.92
CA THR A 130 0.02 30.51 40.81
C THR A 130 -0.42 29.85 39.51
N ALA A 131 0.26 30.12 38.40
CA ALA A 131 -0.03 29.52 37.11
C ALA A 131 0.39 28.04 37.05
N LYS A 132 1.52 27.67 37.67
CA LYS A 132 2.01 26.28 37.73
C LYS A 132 1.01 25.29 38.33
N ASN A 133 0.16 25.70 39.26
CA ASN A 133 -0.89 24.84 39.83
C ASN A 133 -1.84 24.29 38.75
N LEU A 134 -2.01 24.99 37.62
CA LEU A 134 -2.85 24.54 36.51
C LEU A 134 -2.24 23.38 35.70
N LEU A 135 -0.93 23.16 35.81
CA LEU A 135 -0.21 22.06 35.14
C LEU A 135 -0.65 20.68 35.61
N ILE A 136 -1.35 20.58 36.75
CA ILE A 136 -1.93 19.32 37.23
C ILE A 136 -2.96 18.75 36.23
N ILE A 137 -3.67 19.60 35.49
CA ILE A 137 -4.70 19.18 34.53
C ILE A 137 -4.06 18.42 33.36
N PRO A 138 -3.07 18.97 32.62
CA PRO A 138 -2.31 18.23 31.61
C PRO A 138 -1.71 16.91 32.11
N VAL A 139 -1.18 16.86 33.34
CA VAL A 139 -0.57 15.64 33.90
C VAL A 139 -1.63 14.54 34.10
N ILE A 140 -2.76 14.87 34.75
CA ILE A 140 -3.86 13.91 34.94
C ILE A 140 -4.42 13.45 33.58
N TYR A 141 -4.60 14.38 32.64
CA TYR A 141 -5.07 14.05 31.30
C TYR A 141 -4.10 13.11 30.56
N ALA A 142 -2.80 13.35 30.68
CA ALA A 142 -1.79 12.51 30.05
C ALA A 142 -1.79 11.08 30.61
N LEU A 143 -1.99 10.90 31.91
CA LEU A 143 -2.21 9.58 32.52
C LEU A 143 -3.46 8.88 31.96
N TRP A 144 -4.54 9.63 31.75
CA TRP A 144 -5.75 9.10 31.10
C TRP A 144 -5.49 8.69 29.65
N VAL A 145 -4.72 9.48 28.88
CA VAL A 145 -4.30 9.14 27.52
C VAL A 145 -3.48 7.84 27.50
N ILE A 146 -2.52 7.66 28.43
CA ILE A 146 -1.75 6.41 28.56
C ILE A 146 -2.68 5.22 28.78
N PHE A 147 -3.62 5.35 29.73
CA PHE A 147 -4.54 4.27 30.05
C PHE A 147 -5.42 3.90 28.86
N THR A 148 -5.98 4.89 28.16
CA THR A 148 -6.79 4.68 26.96
C THR A 148 -5.97 4.06 25.83
N LEU A 149 -4.70 4.46 25.67
CA LEU A 149 -3.80 3.90 24.67
C LEU A 149 -3.59 2.40 24.92
N ILE A 150 -3.23 2.02 26.14
CA ILE A 150 -3.04 0.61 26.52
C ILE A 150 -4.34 -0.16 26.28
N SER A 151 -5.49 0.38 26.71
CA SER A 151 -6.81 -0.23 26.48
C SER A 151 -7.16 -0.35 25.00
N SER A 152 -6.73 0.58 24.16
CA SER A 152 -7.02 0.56 22.73
C SER A 152 -6.18 -0.49 22.01
N VAL A 153 -4.90 -0.64 22.35
CA VAL A 153 -4.05 -1.67 21.75
C VAL A 153 -4.52 -3.07 22.20
N LYS A 154 -4.93 -3.22 23.46
CA LYS A 154 -5.59 -4.43 23.97
C LYS A 154 -6.74 -4.88 23.08
N VAL A 155 -7.64 -3.96 22.74
CA VAL A 155 -8.81 -4.24 21.89
C VAL A 155 -8.42 -4.55 20.45
N LYS A 156 -7.46 -3.80 19.88
CA LYS A 156 -6.95 -4.02 18.51
C LYS A 156 -6.42 -5.44 18.30
N TYR A 157 -5.77 -6.01 19.32
CA TYR A 157 -5.23 -7.37 19.29
C TYR A 157 -6.12 -8.40 20.00
N GLN A 158 -7.42 -8.12 20.19
CA GLN A 158 -8.38 -9.06 20.81
C GLN A 158 -7.94 -9.59 22.20
N ASN A 159 -7.22 -8.77 22.97
CA ASN A 159 -6.57 -9.13 24.24
C ASN A 159 -5.49 -10.22 24.14
N ASP A 160 -5.06 -10.60 22.94
CA ASP A 160 -4.01 -11.58 22.74
C ASP A 160 -2.62 -10.93 22.70
N PHE A 161 -1.94 -10.94 23.85
CA PHE A 161 -0.55 -10.49 23.98
C PHE A 161 0.48 -11.59 23.75
N SER A 162 0.07 -12.79 23.34
CA SER A 162 1.03 -13.78 22.85
C SER A 162 1.69 -13.30 21.55
N ILE A 163 0.96 -12.49 20.77
CA ILE A 163 1.43 -11.87 19.54
C ILE A 163 2.56 -10.89 19.85
N ARG A 164 3.78 -11.19 19.39
CA ARG A 164 4.97 -10.37 19.58
C ARG A 164 4.77 -8.91 19.14
N GLY A 165 4.03 -8.70 18.05
CA GLY A 165 3.69 -7.36 17.55
C GLY A 165 2.87 -6.50 18.52
N ALA A 166 1.94 -7.10 19.28
CA ALA A 166 1.12 -6.37 20.24
C ALA A 166 1.96 -5.83 21.42
N LYS A 167 2.87 -6.66 21.94
CA LYS A 167 3.80 -6.27 23.01
C LYS A 167 4.76 -5.17 22.56
N GLU A 168 5.31 -5.30 21.34
CA GLU A 168 6.20 -4.29 20.75
C GLU A 168 5.47 -2.95 20.56
N GLU A 169 4.24 -2.96 20.01
CA GLU A 169 3.45 -1.73 19.81
C GLU A 169 3.10 -1.02 21.12
N VAL A 170 2.65 -1.75 22.15
CA VAL A 170 2.37 -1.16 23.48
C VAL A 170 3.63 -0.58 24.09
N ALA A 171 4.74 -1.32 24.08
CA ALA A 171 5.99 -0.88 24.71
C ALA A 171 6.51 0.39 24.06
N VAL A 172 6.58 0.44 22.72
CA VAL A 172 7.06 1.62 22.00
C VAL A 172 6.14 2.82 22.19
N LEU A 173 4.82 2.64 22.08
CA LEU A 173 3.87 3.74 22.29
C LEU A 173 3.95 4.29 23.72
N PHE A 174 4.04 3.41 24.71
CA PHE A 174 4.22 3.80 26.11
C PHE A 174 5.53 4.56 26.34
N LEU A 175 6.66 4.03 25.83
CA LEU A 175 7.97 4.67 25.92
C LEU A 175 8.04 6.00 25.15
N SER A 176 7.22 6.18 24.11
CA SER A 176 7.16 7.44 23.35
C SER A 176 6.35 8.53 24.07
N LEU A 177 5.26 8.18 24.75
CA LEU A 177 4.40 9.17 25.41
C LEU A 177 4.87 9.51 26.83
N THR A 178 5.39 8.54 27.58
CA THR A 178 5.80 8.71 28.98
C THR A 178 6.79 9.88 29.20
N PRO A 179 7.79 10.11 28.33
CA PRO A 179 8.66 11.28 28.42
C PRO A 179 7.93 12.63 28.50
N TRP A 180 6.88 12.81 27.71
CA TRP A 180 6.13 14.08 27.66
C TRP A 180 5.23 14.26 28.88
N VAL A 181 4.70 13.16 29.41
CA VAL A 181 3.98 13.17 30.70
C VAL A 181 4.93 13.53 31.84
N GLY A 182 6.20 13.11 31.72
CA GLY A 182 7.24 13.35 32.70
C GLY A 182 7.89 14.73 32.65
N LEU A 183 7.65 15.56 31.62
CA LEU A 183 8.29 16.88 31.50
C LEU A 183 8.07 17.77 32.73
N PRO A 184 6.84 17.94 33.27
CA PRO A 184 6.65 18.72 34.49
C PRO A 184 7.40 18.16 35.71
N ILE A 185 7.66 16.84 35.73
CA ILE A 185 8.42 16.18 36.80
C ILE A 185 9.91 16.46 36.63
N ILE A 186 10.43 16.37 35.40
CA ILE A 186 11.83 16.67 35.06
C ILE A 186 12.15 18.12 35.44
N ASP A 187 11.26 19.06 35.12
CA ASP A 187 11.37 20.47 35.49
C ASP A 187 11.30 20.68 37.00
N TYR A 188 10.35 20.03 37.69
CA TYR A 188 10.19 20.15 39.14
C TYR A 188 11.44 19.70 39.91
N PHE A 189 12.09 18.62 39.48
CA PHE A 189 13.31 18.10 40.09
C PHE A 189 14.60 18.71 39.51
N ASN A 190 14.48 19.61 38.52
CA ASN A 190 15.59 20.29 37.87
C ASN A 190 16.67 19.31 37.36
N LEU A 191 16.25 18.21 36.72
CA LEU A 191 17.13 17.13 36.26
C LEU A 191 18.02 17.51 35.08
N GLY A 192 17.86 18.73 34.56
CA GLY A 192 18.66 19.31 33.50
C GLY A 192 18.14 19.01 32.10
N GLN A 193 18.35 19.97 31.20
CA GLN A 193 17.88 19.96 29.81
C GLN A 193 18.40 18.76 29.01
N ALA A 194 19.58 18.23 29.33
CA ALA A 194 20.13 17.04 28.69
C ALA A 194 19.29 15.78 28.97
N VAL A 195 18.77 15.63 30.20
CA VAL A 195 17.89 14.50 30.56
C VAL A 195 16.58 14.63 29.81
N GLU A 196 15.99 15.84 29.82
CA GLU A 196 14.77 16.15 29.09
C GLU A 196 14.87 15.80 27.60
N ALA A 197 15.90 16.30 26.92
CA ALA A 197 16.14 16.06 25.50
C ALA A 197 16.40 14.57 25.20
N THR A 198 17.11 13.87 26.07
CA THR A 198 17.40 12.44 25.86
C THR A 198 16.14 11.60 26.04
N THR A 199 15.37 11.85 27.10
CA THR A 199 14.16 11.11 27.43
C THR A 199 13.07 11.33 26.37
N THR A 200 12.84 12.58 25.95
CA THR A 200 11.84 12.91 24.91
C THR A 200 12.23 12.33 23.55
N ASN A 201 13.46 12.58 23.07
CA ASN A 201 13.84 12.17 21.72
C ASN A 201 14.00 10.66 21.55
N THR A 202 14.46 9.95 22.59
CA THR A 202 14.59 8.48 22.52
C THR A 202 13.23 7.81 22.31
N GLY A 203 12.19 8.29 23.00
CA GLY A 203 10.84 7.75 22.85
C GLY A 203 10.28 7.89 21.44
N PHE A 204 10.50 9.04 20.79
CA PHE A 204 10.05 9.28 19.41
C PHE A 204 10.92 8.57 18.38
N LEU A 205 12.21 8.42 18.63
CA LEU A 205 13.08 7.64 17.77
C LEU A 205 12.64 6.16 17.72
N LEU A 206 12.24 5.59 18.87
CA LEU A 206 11.66 4.25 18.93
C LEU A 206 10.34 4.16 18.14
N LEU A 207 9.49 5.19 18.26
CA LEU A 207 8.23 5.28 17.51
C LEU A 207 8.45 5.34 16.00
N LEU A 208 9.40 6.16 15.54
CA LEU A 208 9.79 6.26 14.14
C LEU A 208 10.41 4.95 13.64
N ALA A 209 11.26 4.30 14.45
CA ALA A 209 11.83 3.00 14.11
C ALA A 209 10.75 1.92 13.95
N LEU A 210 9.72 1.91 14.81
CA LEU A 210 8.57 1.01 14.67
C LEU A 210 7.79 1.28 13.37
N GLN A 211 7.58 2.54 13.01
CA GLN A 211 6.93 2.91 11.74
C GLN A 211 7.75 2.47 10.53
N LEU A 212 9.07 2.71 10.53
CA LEU A 212 9.97 2.26 9.48
C LEU A 212 9.93 0.75 9.31
N LYS A 213 9.93 -0.01 10.42
CA LYS A 213 9.76 -1.47 10.40
C LYS A 213 8.43 -1.86 9.74
N GLN A 214 7.33 -1.22 10.13
CA GLN A 214 6.01 -1.49 9.54
C GLN A 214 5.97 -1.17 8.04
N HIS A 215 6.59 -0.07 7.60
CA HIS A 215 6.69 0.30 6.19
C HIS A 215 7.46 -0.75 5.39
N ILE A 216 8.63 -1.19 5.90
CA ILE A 216 9.47 -2.20 5.24
C ILE A 216 8.72 -3.55 5.11
N VAL A 217 8.01 -3.97 6.15
CA VAL A 217 7.21 -5.21 6.10
C VAL A 217 6.11 -5.10 5.04
N ARG A 218 5.35 -3.99 5.05
CA ARG A 218 4.26 -3.77 4.08
C ARG A 218 4.77 -3.70 2.65
N LEU A 219 5.92 -3.04 2.44
CA LEU A 219 6.63 -3.00 1.16
C LEU A 219 6.97 -4.41 0.63
N ARG A 220 7.47 -5.29 1.49
CA ARG A 220 7.83 -6.66 1.12
C ARG A 220 6.60 -7.49 0.77
N GLU A 221 5.55 -7.42 1.57
CA GLU A 221 4.29 -8.12 1.31
C GLU A 221 3.65 -7.68 -0.01
N GLU A 222 3.64 -6.37 -0.30
CA GLU A 222 3.11 -5.85 -1.55
C GLU A 222 3.95 -6.28 -2.76
N HIS A 223 5.28 -6.31 -2.62
CA HIS A 223 6.17 -6.80 -3.68
C HIS A 223 5.90 -8.28 -4.01
N GLU A 224 5.71 -9.11 -2.99
CA GLU A 224 5.35 -10.52 -3.18
C GLU A 224 3.98 -10.71 -3.86
N ARG A 225 2.99 -9.87 -3.49
CA ARG A 225 1.69 -9.86 -4.19
C ARG A 225 1.81 -9.45 -5.66
N LEU A 226 2.72 -8.53 -5.98
CA LEU A 226 2.94 -8.11 -7.36
C LEU A 226 3.55 -9.26 -8.18
N ILE A 227 4.60 -9.92 -7.67
CA ILE A 227 5.21 -11.09 -8.33
C ILE A 227 4.18 -12.18 -8.58
N THR A 228 3.41 -12.56 -7.55
CA THR A 228 2.38 -13.60 -7.68
C THR A 228 1.28 -13.21 -8.66
N SER A 229 0.90 -11.93 -8.73
CA SER A 229 -0.07 -11.45 -9.72
C SER A 229 0.48 -11.47 -11.16
N GLU A 230 1.77 -11.16 -11.34
CA GLU A 230 2.45 -11.24 -12.64
C GLU A 230 2.51 -12.69 -13.14
N GLU A 231 2.88 -13.63 -12.27
CA GLU A 231 2.88 -15.06 -12.57
C GLU A 231 1.47 -15.57 -12.96
N GLN A 232 0.44 -15.14 -12.24
CA GLN A 232 -0.95 -15.48 -12.56
C GLN A 232 -1.37 -14.93 -13.93
N LEU A 233 -1.02 -13.68 -14.25
CA LEU A 233 -1.32 -13.06 -15.53
C LEU A 233 -0.62 -13.77 -16.68
N LEU A 234 0.65 -14.15 -16.53
CA LEU A 234 1.38 -14.92 -17.53
C LEU A 234 0.71 -16.27 -17.79
N LYS A 235 0.34 -16.99 -16.73
CA LYS A 235 -0.37 -18.26 -16.85
C LYS A 235 -1.73 -18.12 -17.54
N TRP A 236 -2.50 -17.10 -17.19
CA TRP A 236 -3.78 -16.83 -17.86
C TRP A 236 -3.59 -16.46 -19.33
N ASN A 237 -2.54 -15.70 -19.66
CA ASN A 237 -2.25 -15.34 -21.04
C ASN A 237 -1.91 -16.58 -21.87
N GLU A 238 -1.07 -17.49 -21.37
CA GLU A 238 -0.77 -18.77 -22.04
C GLU A 238 -2.03 -19.61 -22.25
N GLN A 239 -2.88 -19.72 -21.22
CA GLN A 239 -4.15 -20.46 -21.30
C GLN A 239 -5.10 -19.84 -22.33
N LEU A 240 -5.22 -18.51 -22.33
CA LEU A 240 -6.09 -17.80 -23.27
C LEU A 240 -5.59 -17.95 -24.71
N GLN A 241 -4.28 -17.85 -24.93
CA GLN A 241 -3.69 -18.07 -26.25
C GLN A 241 -3.98 -19.48 -26.76
N GLU A 242 -3.87 -20.49 -25.91
CA GLU A 242 -4.15 -21.87 -26.28
C GLU A 242 -5.65 -22.09 -26.56
N GLU A 243 -6.54 -21.51 -25.76
CA GLU A 243 -7.99 -21.58 -25.98
C GLU A 243 -8.39 -20.88 -27.29
N VAL A 244 -7.85 -19.69 -27.55
CA VAL A 244 -8.05 -18.94 -28.81
C VAL A 244 -7.53 -19.75 -30.00
N ARG A 245 -6.36 -20.38 -29.88
CA ARG A 245 -5.79 -21.24 -30.93
C ARG A 245 -6.73 -22.42 -31.23
N LYS A 246 -7.22 -23.11 -30.20
CA LYS A 246 -8.17 -24.22 -30.35
C LYS A 246 -9.48 -23.78 -31.00
N ARG A 247 -10.07 -22.69 -30.53
CA ARG A 247 -11.32 -22.14 -31.09
C ARG A 247 -11.15 -21.68 -32.53
N THR A 248 -10.03 -21.04 -32.86
CA THR A 248 -9.72 -20.65 -34.24
C THR A 248 -9.63 -21.88 -35.14
N GLN A 249 -8.94 -22.94 -34.71
CA GLN A 249 -8.84 -24.21 -35.47
C GLN A 249 -10.21 -24.90 -35.63
N GLU A 250 -11.04 -24.90 -34.59
CA GLU A 250 -12.41 -25.44 -34.64
C GLU A 250 -13.28 -24.66 -35.63
N LEU A 251 -13.25 -23.33 -35.58
CA LEU A 251 -13.99 -22.44 -36.48
C LEU A 251 -13.54 -22.61 -37.93
N GLU A 252 -12.23 -22.69 -38.19
CA GLU A 252 -11.69 -22.95 -39.53
C GLU A 252 -12.15 -24.30 -40.07
N ARG A 253 -12.21 -25.34 -39.23
CA ARG A 253 -12.70 -26.66 -39.61
C ARG A 253 -14.19 -26.63 -39.96
N ILE A 254 -15.02 -26.04 -39.09
CA ILE A 254 -16.46 -25.91 -39.33
C ILE A 254 -16.70 -25.11 -40.62
N SER A 255 -16.01 -23.97 -40.78
CA SER A 255 -16.11 -23.14 -41.98
C SER A 255 -15.73 -23.92 -43.25
N ARG A 256 -14.70 -24.76 -43.20
CA ARG A 256 -14.30 -25.61 -44.34
C ARG A 256 -15.33 -26.69 -44.66
N GLU A 257 -15.89 -27.34 -43.64
CA GLU A 257 -16.96 -28.35 -43.80
C GLU A 257 -18.25 -27.72 -44.37
N GLU A 258 -18.60 -26.50 -43.94
CA GLU A 258 -19.72 -25.72 -44.47
C GLU A 258 -19.50 -25.32 -45.93
N ARG A 259 -18.32 -24.77 -46.27
CA ARG A 259 -17.96 -24.39 -47.66
C ARG A 259 -18.02 -25.60 -48.60
N LEU A 260 -17.50 -26.75 -48.17
CA LEU A 260 -17.59 -27.99 -48.93
C LEU A 260 -19.06 -28.37 -49.20
N THR A 261 -19.88 -28.37 -48.15
CA THR A 261 -21.29 -28.74 -48.25
C THR A 261 -22.06 -27.78 -49.17
N GLN A 262 -21.78 -26.47 -49.08
CA GLN A 262 -22.37 -25.45 -49.93
C GLN A 262 -21.93 -25.63 -51.40
N ASN A 263 -20.64 -25.86 -51.66
CA ASN A 263 -20.12 -26.09 -53.00
C ASN A 263 -20.71 -27.36 -53.63
N CYS A 264 -20.82 -28.46 -52.87
CA CYS A 264 -21.50 -29.68 -53.32
C CYS A 264 -22.97 -29.45 -53.70
N LYS A 265 -23.69 -28.59 -52.96
CA LYS A 265 -25.06 -28.18 -53.30
C LYS A 265 -25.11 -27.33 -54.57
N LEU A 266 -24.17 -26.39 -54.76
CA LEU A 266 -24.10 -25.54 -55.95
C LEU A 266 -23.95 -26.38 -57.23
N TYR A 267 -23.16 -27.45 -57.20
CA TYR A 267 -22.99 -28.38 -58.33
C TYR A 267 -24.06 -29.48 -58.41
N SER A 268 -25.10 -29.42 -57.57
CA SER A 268 -26.21 -30.39 -57.55
C SER A 268 -25.75 -31.86 -57.44
N PHE A 269 -24.76 -32.10 -56.58
CA PHE A 269 -24.32 -33.45 -56.27
C PHE A 269 -25.40 -34.19 -55.47
N THR A 270 -25.64 -35.44 -55.84
CA THR A 270 -26.49 -36.36 -55.06
C THR A 270 -25.79 -36.78 -53.77
N THR A 271 -26.55 -37.27 -52.79
CA THR A 271 -25.99 -37.76 -51.52
C THR A 271 -24.86 -38.76 -51.73
N ARG A 272 -25.01 -39.67 -52.71
CA ARG A 272 -24.00 -40.67 -53.04
C ARG A 272 -22.75 -40.09 -53.70
N GLU A 273 -22.91 -39.07 -54.53
CA GLU A 273 -21.78 -38.36 -55.12
C GLU A 273 -21.01 -37.55 -54.07
N ILE A 274 -21.69 -36.94 -53.09
CA ILE A 274 -21.04 -36.23 -51.96
C ILE A 274 -20.18 -37.19 -51.13
N GLU A 275 -20.70 -38.38 -50.81
CA GLU A 275 -19.93 -39.43 -50.11
C GLU A 275 -18.66 -39.81 -50.87
N ILE A 276 -18.78 -39.99 -52.19
CA ILE A 276 -17.66 -40.36 -53.07
C ILE A 276 -16.65 -39.20 -53.19
N VAL A 277 -17.10 -37.95 -53.33
CA VAL A 277 -16.24 -36.75 -53.35
C VAL A 277 -15.38 -36.66 -52.08
N ILE A 278 -15.97 -36.87 -50.90
CA ILE A 278 -15.27 -36.82 -49.61
C ILE A 278 -14.17 -37.91 -49.56
N LEU A 279 -14.46 -39.13 -50.02
CA LEU A 279 -13.49 -40.23 -50.01
C LEU A 279 -12.40 -40.05 -51.06
N VAL A 280 -12.74 -39.54 -52.24
CA VAL A 280 -11.76 -39.16 -53.27
C VAL A 280 -10.83 -38.07 -52.73
N TYR A 281 -11.36 -37.06 -52.04
CA TYR A 281 -10.56 -36.01 -51.43
C TYR A 281 -9.58 -36.58 -50.38
N LYS A 282 -10.05 -37.47 -49.51
CA LYS A 282 -9.23 -38.17 -48.49
C LYS A 282 -8.13 -39.06 -49.08
N GLY A 283 -8.08 -39.27 -50.39
CA GLY A 283 -7.00 -39.99 -51.08
C GLY A 283 -7.22 -41.47 -51.28
N TYR A 284 -8.43 -41.97 -51.05
CA TYR A 284 -8.76 -43.36 -51.31
C TYR A 284 -8.81 -43.67 -52.80
N SER A 285 -8.31 -44.84 -53.20
CA SER A 285 -8.42 -45.35 -54.56
C SER A 285 -9.85 -45.80 -54.87
N HIS A 286 -10.22 -45.89 -56.15
CA HIS A 286 -11.57 -46.36 -56.54
C HIS A 286 -11.90 -47.73 -55.93
N LYS A 287 -10.91 -48.63 -55.84
CA LYS A 287 -11.05 -49.93 -55.17
C LYS A 287 -11.34 -49.80 -53.67
N GLN A 288 -10.61 -48.95 -52.94
CA GLN A 288 -10.83 -48.72 -51.51
C GLN A 288 -12.20 -48.07 -51.24
N ILE A 289 -12.61 -47.14 -52.10
CA ILE A 289 -13.93 -46.50 -52.03
C ILE A 289 -15.04 -47.52 -52.26
N ALA A 290 -14.87 -48.40 -53.26
CA ALA A 290 -15.80 -49.47 -53.59
C ALA A 290 -16.00 -50.43 -52.40
N GLU A 291 -14.91 -50.83 -51.74
CA GLU A 291 -14.92 -51.66 -50.55
C GLU A 291 -15.64 -50.97 -49.38
N MET A 292 -15.32 -49.72 -49.07
CA MET A 292 -15.96 -48.96 -47.97
C MET A 292 -17.45 -48.69 -48.20
N LEU A 293 -17.83 -48.46 -49.46
CA LEU A 293 -19.20 -48.10 -49.83
C LEU A 293 -20.04 -49.31 -50.26
N PHE A 294 -19.48 -50.53 -50.23
CA PHE A 294 -20.10 -51.78 -50.64
C PHE A 294 -20.70 -51.73 -52.07
N ILE A 295 -19.95 -51.18 -53.02
CA ILE A 295 -20.33 -51.08 -54.45
C ILE A 295 -19.20 -51.55 -55.35
N ALA A 296 -19.48 -51.80 -56.64
CA ALA A 296 -18.44 -52.19 -57.59
C ALA A 296 -17.48 -51.02 -57.88
N GLU A 297 -16.19 -51.31 -58.08
CA GLU A 297 -15.17 -50.32 -58.47
C GLU A 297 -15.56 -49.53 -59.73
N ARG A 298 -16.15 -50.21 -60.72
CA ARG A 298 -16.68 -49.59 -61.92
C ARG A 298 -17.81 -48.59 -61.63
N THR A 299 -18.61 -48.84 -60.60
CA THR A 299 -19.67 -47.93 -60.15
C THR A 299 -19.07 -46.67 -59.53
N VAL A 300 -18.00 -46.80 -58.73
CA VAL A 300 -17.25 -45.65 -58.22
C VAL A 300 -16.69 -44.82 -59.37
N ALA A 301 -16.03 -45.45 -60.36
CA ALA A 301 -15.49 -44.74 -61.52
C ALA A 301 -16.58 -43.98 -62.30
N LYS A 302 -17.76 -44.57 -62.46
CA LYS A 302 -18.91 -43.91 -63.09
C LYS A 302 -19.41 -42.70 -62.29
N HIS A 303 -19.50 -42.81 -60.96
CA HIS A 303 -19.85 -41.68 -60.12
C HIS A 303 -18.80 -40.56 -60.17
N VAL A 304 -17.51 -40.88 -60.14
CA VAL A 304 -16.42 -39.90 -60.25
C VAL A 304 -16.48 -39.17 -61.60
N GLN A 305 -16.77 -39.88 -62.69
CA GLN A 305 -16.99 -39.26 -64.00
C GLN A 305 -18.17 -38.27 -63.96
N ASN A 306 -19.33 -38.68 -63.43
CA ASN A 306 -20.50 -37.80 -63.32
C ASN A 306 -20.22 -36.56 -62.44
N ILE A 307 -19.44 -36.72 -61.36
CA ILE A 307 -19.00 -35.61 -60.50
C ILE A 307 -18.15 -34.62 -61.29
N PHE A 308 -17.18 -35.09 -62.08
CA PHE A 308 -16.31 -34.25 -62.91
C PHE A 308 -17.11 -33.51 -64.00
N GLU A 309 -18.09 -34.17 -64.61
CA GLU A 309 -19.00 -33.56 -65.59
C GLU A 309 -19.85 -32.46 -64.94
N LYS A 310 -20.47 -32.73 -63.78
CA LYS A 310 -21.29 -31.75 -63.04
C LYS A 310 -20.49 -30.55 -62.54
N ALA A 311 -19.26 -30.78 -62.08
CA ALA A 311 -18.36 -29.72 -61.63
C ALA A 311 -17.60 -29.05 -62.77
N GLN A 312 -17.70 -29.55 -64.02
CA GLN A 312 -16.94 -29.09 -65.18
C GLN A 312 -15.43 -29.02 -64.91
N VAL A 313 -14.84 -30.15 -64.55
CA VAL A 313 -13.41 -30.31 -64.26
C VAL A 313 -12.89 -31.60 -64.89
N SER A 314 -11.60 -31.65 -65.18
CA SER A 314 -11.01 -32.79 -65.91
C SER A 314 -10.21 -33.74 -65.02
N ASN A 315 -9.85 -33.28 -63.81
CA ASN A 315 -9.02 -34.05 -62.90
C ASN A 315 -9.35 -33.74 -61.43
N ARG A 316 -8.84 -34.61 -60.54
CA ARG A 316 -9.04 -34.52 -59.09
C ARG A 316 -8.54 -33.20 -58.50
N LEU A 317 -7.44 -32.64 -59.01
CA LEU A 317 -6.84 -31.40 -58.48
C LEU A 317 -7.74 -30.20 -58.76
N GLU A 318 -8.29 -30.10 -59.97
CA GLU A 318 -9.28 -29.09 -60.34
C GLU A 318 -10.56 -29.21 -59.54
N LEU A 319 -11.07 -30.43 -59.33
CA LEU A 319 -12.23 -30.67 -58.46
C LEU A 319 -11.97 -30.16 -57.04
N SER A 320 -10.82 -30.51 -56.46
CA SER A 320 -10.44 -30.06 -55.11
C SER A 320 -10.36 -28.54 -54.99
N ARG A 321 -9.83 -27.84 -56.01
CA ARG A 321 -9.81 -26.37 -56.04
C ARG A 321 -11.21 -25.77 -56.14
N LYS A 322 -12.07 -26.30 -57.02
CA LYS A 322 -13.46 -25.79 -57.18
C LYS A 322 -14.33 -26.01 -55.95
N LEU A 323 -14.00 -27.01 -55.13
CA LEU A 323 -14.69 -27.31 -53.89
C LEU A 323 -14.04 -26.64 -52.67
N ASP A 324 -13.04 -25.78 -52.85
CA ASP A 324 -12.23 -25.14 -51.79
C ASP A 324 -11.64 -26.15 -50.78
N MET A 325 -11.21 -27.30 -51.27
CA MET A 325 -10.66 -28.37 -50.43
C MET A 325 -9.14 -28.30 -50.29
N VAL A 326 -8.42 -27.51 -51.12
CA VAL A 326 -6.95 -27.38 -51.09
C VAL A 326 -6.53 -25.93 -51.13
#